data_AF-A0A9D4E762-F1
#
_entry.id   AF-A0A9D4E762-F1
#
_cell.length_a   1.000
_cell.length_b   1.000
_cell.length_c   1.000
_cell.angle_alpha   90.00
_cell.angle_beta   90.00
_cell.angle_gamma   90.00
#
_symmetry.space_group_name_H-M   'P 1'
#
loop_
_entity.id
_entity.type
_entity.pdbx_description
1 polymer ?
#
loop_
_entity_poly.entity_id
_entity_poly.type
_entity_poly.pdbx_seq_one_letter_code
_entity_poly.pdbx_strand_id
1 'polypeptide(L)'
;MTTTVQLLWTSGHAGLQGNEVADGLAKEEAKEAEAMPEDSRTTTIQEVKAASHKSCMIKWQKHWENSSTGRTFYEFFPSVEQK
;
A
#
# COMPACT_ATOMS: atom_id res chain seq x y z
N MET A 1 6.48 10.55 -16.71
CA MET A 1 6.00 9.44 -17.56
C MET A 1 4.89 8.75 -16.80
N THR A 2 3.68 8.67 -17.34
CA THR A 2 2.56 7.96 -16.71
C THR A 2 2.50 6.55 -17.28
N THR A 3 2.63 5.53 -16.43
CA THR A 3 2.44 4.13 -16.83
C THR A 3 0.97 3.77 -16.68
N THR A 4 0.32 3.39 -17.78
CA THR A 4 -1.06 2.89 -17.76
C THR A 4 -1.02 1.38 -17.60
N VAL A 5 -1.70 0.85 -16.59
CA VAL A 5 -1.81 -0.59 -16.31
C VAL A 5 -3.27 -1.01 -16.52
N GLN A 6 -3.48 -2.14 -17.19
CA GLN A 6 -4.79 -2.77 -17.31
C GLN A 6 -4.86 -3.95 -16.36
N LEU A 7 -5.91 -3.97 -15.53
CA LEU A 7 -6.18 -5.06 -14.59
C LEU A 7 -7.38 -5.84 -15.12
N LEU A 8 -7.21 -7.15 -15.30
CA LEU A 8 -8.27 -8.06 -15.70
C LEU A 8 -8.41 -9.16 -14.64
N TRP A 9 -9.64 -9.59 -14.39
CA TRP A 9 -9.93 -10.70 -13.50
C TRP A 9 -10.06 -12.00 -14.30
N THR A 10 -9.51 -13.09 -13.75
CA THR A 10 -9.74 -14.45 -14.21
C THR A 10 -10.04 -15.34 -13.01
N SER A 11 -10.89 -16.33 -13.20
CA SER A 11 -11.10 -17.37 -12.19
C SER A 11 -9.88 -18.26 -12.05
N GLY A 12 -9.66 -18.81 -10.86
CA GLY A 12 -8.68 -19.87 -10.64
C GLY A 12 -9.05 -21.14 -11.40
N HIS A 13 -8.06 -21.99 -11.68
CA HIS A 13 -8.24 -23.27 -12.38
C HIS A 13 -8.95 -23.16 -13.74
N ALA A 14 -8.78 -22.03 -14.43
CA ALA A 14 -9.39 -21.77 -15.73
C ALA A 14 -8.69 -22.47 -16.92
N GLY A 15 -7.67 -23.30 -16.69
CA GLY A 15 -6.86 -23.88 -17.78
C GLY A 15 -5.85 -22.91 -18.39
N LEU A 16 -5.71 -21.71 -17.83
CA LEU A 16 -4.80 -20.68 -18.35
C LEU A 16 -3.39 -20.90 -17.80
N GLN A 17 -2.47 -21.34 -18.66
CA GLN A 17 -1.10 -21.69 -18.28
C GLN A 17 -0.42 -20.61 -17.41
N GLY A 18 -0.51 -19.33 -17.79
CA GLY A 18 0.11 -18.24 -17.01
C GLY A 18 -0.50 -18.05 -15.63
N ASN A 19 -1.82 -18.22 -15.50
CA ASN A 19 -2.52 -18.15 -14.22
C ASN A 19 -2.22 -19.38 -13.34
N GLU A 20 -2.10 -20.56 -13.95
CA GLU A 20 -1.76 -21.80 -13.24
C GLU A 20 -0.32 -21.80 -12.74
N VAL A 21 0.62 -21.28 -13.54
CA VAL A 21 2.00 -21.07 -13.09
C VAL A 21 2.04 -20.08 -11.94
N ALA A 22 1.32 -18.95 -12.04
CA ALA A 22 1.25 -17.97 -10.97
C ALA A 22 0.66 -18.56 -9.67
N ASP A 23 -0.42 -19.34 -9.77
CA ASP A 23 -1.05 -20.03 -8.65
C ASP A 23 -0.13 -21.10 -8.04
N GLY A 24 0.59 -21.85 -8.87
CA GLY A 24 1.59 -22.84 -8.44
C GLY A 24 2.73 -22.21 -7.65
N LEU A 25 3.31 -21.12 -8.18
CA LEU A 25 4.35 -20.35 -7.51
C LEU A 25 3.84 -19.78 -6.18
N ALA A 26 2.64 -19.18 -6.16
CA ALA A 26 2.06 -18.66 -4.94
C ALA A 26 1.89 -19.74 -3.85
N LYS A 27 1.53 -20.98 -4.23
CA LYS A 27 1.41 -22.11 -3.30
C LYS A 27 2.76 -22.61 -2.80
N GLU A 28 3.80 -22.59 -3.63
CA GLU A 28 5.16 -22.98 -3.23
C GLU A 28 5.70 -22.01 -2.19
N GLU A 29 5.66 -20.71 -2.49
CA GLU A 29 6.09 -19.63 -1.59
C GLU A 29 5.28 -19.61 -0.28
N ALA A 30 3.97 -19.90 -0.33
CA ALA A 30 3.16 -19.99 0.88
C ALA A 30 3.64 -21.10 1.83
N LYS A 31 4.06 -22.26 1.30
CA LYS A 31 4.62 -23.35 2.10
C LYS A 31 5.98 -23.00 2.68
N GLU A 32 6.82 -22.32 1.91
CA GLU A 32 8.11 -21.83 2.42
C GLU A 32 7.91 -20.82 3.55
N ALA A 33 6.94 -19.90 3.40
CA ALA A 33 6.58 -18.93 4.42
C ALA A 33 6.00 -19.55 5.71
N GLU A 34 5.38 -20.72 5.62
CA GLU A 34 4.96 -21.50 6.80
C GLU A 34 6.15 -22.12 7.54
N ALA A 35 7.21 -22.50 6.82
CA ALA A 35 8.44 -23.05 7.39
C ALA A 35 9.37 -21.98 7.97
N MET A 36 9.12 -20.70 7.71
CA MET A 36 9.90 -19.60 8.27
C MET A 36 9.66 -19.46 9.78
N PRO A 37 10.70 -19.09 10.56
CA PRO A 37 10.54 -18.78 11.98
C PRO A 37 9.50 -17.68 12.19
N GLU A 38 8.71 -17.78 13.26
CA GLU A 38 7.65 -16.80 13.58
C GLU A 38 8.20 -15.36 13.70
N ASP A 39 9.46 -15.24 14.13
CA ASP A 39 10.22 -14.00 14.25
C ASP A 39 10.56 -13.34 12.89
N SER A 40 10.39 -14.04 11.76
CA SER A 40 10.53 -13.45 10.43
C SER A 40 9.30 -12.62 10.02
N ARG A 41 8.18 -12.74 10.74
CA ARG A 41 6.94 -11.96 10.52
C ARG A 41 6.95 -10.64 11.31
N THR A 42 8.12 -10.01 11.38
CA THR A 42 8.41 -8.84 12.22
C THR A 42 7.60 -7.60 11.86
N THR A 43 6.94 -7.55 10.70
CA THR A 43 6.08 -6.41 10.34
C THR A 43 4.62 -6.75 10.58
N THR A 44 4.07 -6.19 11.65
CA THR A 44 2.65 -6.29 11.98
C THR A 44 1.80 -5.41 11.06
N ILE A 45 0.52 -5.77 10.89
CA ILE A 45 -0.46 -4.94 10.18
C ILE A 45 -0.54 -3.53 10.80
N GLN A 46 -0.35 -3.42 12.12
CA GLN A 46 -0.35 -2.15 12.84
C GLN A 46 0.81 -1.25 12.41
N GLU A 47 2.02 -1.80 12.26
CA GLU A 47 3.19 -1.05 11.78
C GLU A 47 3.03 -0.60 10.34
N VAL A 48 2.50 -1.48 9.46
CA VAL A 48 2.20 -1.09 8.07
C VAL A 48 1.18 0.05 8.02
N LYS A 49 0.11 -0.04 8.82
CA LYS A 49 -0.91 1.02 8.92
C LYS A 49 -0.31 2.33 9.43
N ALA A 50 0.51 2.28 10.48
CA ALA A 50 1.16 3.45 11.04
C ALA A 50 2.12 4.11 10.03
N ALA A 51 2.95 3.33 9.35
CA ALA A 51 3.86 3.81 8.31
C ALA A 51 3.10 4.42 7.11
N SER A 52 1.99 3.79 6.70
CA SER A 52 1.14 4.29 5.62
C SER A 52 0.47 5.61 5.99
N HIS A 53 -0.10 5.70 7.20
CA HIS A 53 -0.70 6.92 7.73
C HIS A 53 0.32 8.05 7.79
N LYS A 54 1.50 7.80 8.38
CA LYS A 54 2.61 8.78 8.44
C LYS A 54 3.00 9.28 7.06
N SER A 55 3.13 8.37 6.09
CA SER A 55 3.47 8.73 4.72
C SER A 55 2.38 9.57 4.05
N CYS A 56 1.10 9.27 4.31
CA CYS A 56 -0.04 10.04 3.84
C CYS A 56 -0.03 11.46 4.45
N MET A 57 0.14 11.56 5.77
CA MET A 57 0.15 12.83 6.48
C MET A 57 1.28 13.75 6.01
N ILE A 58 2.49 13.20 5.78
CA ILE A 58 3.61 13.98 5.21
C ILE A 58 3.26 14.55 3.83
N LYS A 59 2.66 13.72 2.95
CA LYS A 59 2.26 14.15 1.61
C LYS A 59 1.16 15.21 1.69
N TRP A 60 0.20 15.02 2.59
CA TRP A 60 -0.92 15.93 2.74
C TRP A 60 -0.47 17.28 3.33
N GLN A 61 0.39 17.25 4.35
CA GLN A 61 1.02 18.45 4.92
C GLN A 61 1.78 19.23 3.83
N LYS A 62 2.61 18.55 3.05
CA LYS A 62 3.33 19.19 1.94
C LYS A 62 2.38 19.80 0.92
N HIS A 63 1.27 19.14 0.60
CA HIS A 63 0.26 19.71 -0.29
C HIS A 63 -0.41 20.93 0.35
N TRP A 64 -0.70 20.87 1.64
CA TRP A 64 -1.32 21.96 2.39
C TRP A 64 -0.44 23.20 2.44
N GLU A 65 0.87 23.04 2.62
CA GLU A 65 1.86 24.12 2.59
C GLU A 65 1.95 24.79 1.22
N ASN A 66 1.93 24.00 0.14
CA ASN A 66 2.21 24.48 -1.21
C ASN A 66 0.97 24.82 -2.05
N SER A 67 -0.24 24.53 -1.56
CA SER A 67 -1.47 24.85 -2.28
C SER A 67 -1.68 26.36 -2.36
N SER A 68 -2.24 26.85 -3.47
CA SER A 68 -2.70 28.24 -3.60
C SER A 68 -4.13 28.45 -3.06
N THR A 69 -4.87 27.37 -2.79
CA THR A 69 -6.24 27.42 -2.28
C THR A 69 -6.29 27.33 -0.76
N GLY A 70 -7.36 27.87 -0.16
CA GLY A 70 -7.59 27.77 1.29
C GLY A 70 -6.59 28.51 2.17
N ARG A 71 -5.85 29.51 1.66
CA ARG A 71 -4.79 30.21 2.40
C ARG A 71 -5.28 30.90 3.68
N THR A 72 -6.46 31.52 3.64
CA THR A 72 -7.07 32.09 4.85
C THR A 72 -7.32 31.03 5.92
N PHE A 73 -7.71 29.80 5.55
CA PHE A 73 -7.89 28.71 6.51
C PHE A 73 -6.54 28.17 7.00
N TYR A 74 -5.54 28.09 6.11
CA TYR A 74 -4.18 27.72 6.46
C TYR A 74 -3.56 28.64 7.53
N GLU A 75 -3.86 29.93 7.51
CA GLU A 75 -3.38 30.89 8.52
C GLU A 75 -3.82 30.51 9.94
N PHE A 76 -5.04 30.00 10.11
CA PHE A 76 -5.52 29.50 11.40
C PHE A 76 -5.03 28.08 11.69
N PHE A 77 -4.87 27.27 10.63
CA PHE A 77 -4.70 25.83 10.72
C PHE A 77 -3.60 25.34 9.77
N PRO A 78 -2.32 25.62 10.06
CA PRO A 78 -1.21 25.31 9.15
C PRO A 78 -0.81 23.83 9.16
N SER A 79 -1.19 23.08 10.20
CA SER A 79 -0.94 21.65 10.34
C SER A 79 -2.17 20.83 9.94
N VAL A 80 -1.97 19.77 9.15
CA VAL A 80 -3.01 18.77 8.84
C VAL A 80 -3.22 17.77 9.98
N GLU A 81 -2.25 17.62 10.88
CA GLU A 81 -2.46 16.92 12.14
C GLU A 81 -2.98 17.95 13.16
N GLN A 82 -4.29 17.98 13.32
CA GLN A 82 -4.95 18.70 14.41
C GLN A 82 -5.61 17.69 15.33
N LYS A 83 -5.31 17.83 16.62
CA LYS A 83 -6.03 17.15 17.71
C LYS A 83 -7.01 18.12 18.33
#